data_AF-A0A369RPR9-F1
#
_entry.id   AF-A0A369RPR9-F1
#
_cell.length_a   1.000
_cell.length_b   1.000
_cell.length_c   1.000
_cell.angle_alpha   90.00
_cell.angle_beta   90.00
_cell.angle_gamma   90.00
#
_symmetry.space_group_name_H-M   'P 1'
#
loop_
_entity.id
_entity.type
_entity.pdbx_description
1 polymer ?
#
loop_
_entity_poly.entity_id
_entity_poly.type
_entity_poly.pdbx_seq_one_letter_code
_entity_poly.pdbx_strand_id
1 'polypeptide(L)'
;MIDNLSQSTSKGYKREIYTRNVGTLLYMSPEQVYEKCYNQKVDIYALGIILYELLHPMGTGMERIKLLSNLRERNEFDNTFSMDKPVEANFIRWLLCSNPKQRPLAEEF
;
A
#
# COMPACT_ATOMS: atom_id res chain seq x y z
N MET A 1 25.48 44.85 30.17
CA MET A 1 24.95 45.76 29.14
C MET A 1 25.12 45.06 27.81
N ILE A 2 23.98 44.70 27.18
CA ILE A 2 23.65 44.72 25.73
C ILE A 2 24.67 44.02 24.79
N ASP A 3 24.33 42.83 24.25
CA ASP A 3 23.65 42.61 22.94
C ASP A 3 24.64 42.78 21.76
N ASN A 4 24.64 42.05 20.64
CA ASN A 4 23.71 41.12 20.02
C ASN A 4 24.43 40.42 18.84
N LEU A 5 23.88 39.27 18.44
CA LEU A 5 23.82 38.69 17.09
C LEU A 5 25.01 38.86 16.11
N SER A 6 25.59 37.73 15.73
CA SER A 6 25.70 37.40 14.31
C SER A 6 25.12 35.99 14.08
N GLN A 7 23.84 35.96 13.71
CA GLN A 7 23.22 34.83 13.03
C GLN A 7 23.85 34.72 11.64
N SER A 8 24.33 33.54 11.27
CA SER A 8 24.47 33.17 9.86
C SER A 8 24.04 31.72 9.63
N THR A 9 22.73 31.63 9.40
CA THR A 9 22.07 30.80 8.37
C THR A 9 22.28 29.29 8.42
N SER A 10 21.52 28.63 9.30
CA SER A 10 20.94 27.34 8.92
C SER A 10 20.02 27.58 7.73
N LYS A 11 20.49 27.23 6.53
CA LYS A 11 19.63 27.09 5.35
C LYS A 11 18.63 25.99 5.66
N GLY A 12 17.52 26.36 6.30
CA GLY A 12 16.36 25.51 6.46
C GLY A 12 15.89 25.15 5.07
N TYR A 13 16.27 23.96 4.62
CA TYR A 13 15.59 23.33 3.49
C TYR A 13 14.10 23.34 3.85
N LYS A 14 13.31 24.14 3.15
CA LYS A 14 11.86 23.92 3.11
C LYS A 14 11.72 22.47 2.70
N ARG A 15 11.35 21.60 3.65
CA ARG A 15 10.82 20.29 3.31
C ARG A 15 9.49 20.60 2.65
N GLU A 16 9.54 20.79 1.34
CA GLU A 16 8.36 20.69 0.51
C GLU A 16 7.70 19.36 0.88
N ILE A 17 6.52 19.44 1.48
CA ILE A 17 5.71 18.28 1.84
C ILE A 17 5.15 17.76 0.52
N TYR A 18 6.01 17.15 -0.27
CA TYR A 18 5.58 16.19 -1.27
C TYR A 18 5.18 14.93 -0.52
N THR A 19 4.08 14.33 -0.97
CA THR A 19 3.63 13.03 -0.52
C THR A 19 4.72 12.00 -0.83
N ARG A 20 5.67 11.85 0.10
CA ARG A 20 6.58 10.70 0.10
C ARG A 20 5.69 9.45 0.06
N ASN A 21 6.11 8.44 -0.68
CA ASN A 21 5.65 7.07 -0.46
C ASN A 21 4.27 6.64 -0.99
N VAL A 22 3.63 7.34 -1.94
CA VAL A 22 2.23 7.01 -2.31
C VAL A 22 2.05 6.04 -3.48
N GLY A 23 3.05 5.89 -4.36
CA GLY A 23 2.89 5.11 -5.60
C GLY A 23 3.14 3.62 -5.41
N THR A 24 4.39 3.25 -5.14
CA THR A 24 4.82 1.83 -5.11
C THR A 24 4.49 1.13 -3.79
N LEU A 25 4.43 1.86 -2.68
CA LEU A 25 4.23 1.25 -1.35
C LEU A 25 2.84 0.68 -1.13
N LEU A 26 1.82 1.21 -1.82
CA LEU A 26 0.47 0.65 -1.74
C LEU A 26 0.42 -0.79 -2.29
N TYR A 27 1.35 -1.16 -3.18
CA TYR A 27 1.45 -2.48 -3.78
C TYR A 27 2.49 -3.39 -3.10
N MET A 28 3.32 -2.84 -2.21
CA MET A 28 4.33 -3.62 -1.50
C MET A 28 3.71 -4.51 -0.45
N SER A 29 4.12 -5.78 -0.49
CA SER A 29 3.83 -6.75 0.57
C SER A 29 4.41 -6.32 1.92
N PRO A 30 3.86 -6.79 3.05
CA PRO A 30 4.37 -6.46 4.38
C PRO A 30 5.87 -6.78 4.53
N GLU A 31 6.31 -7.93 4.04
CA GLU A 31 7.71 -8.35 4.13
C GLU A 31 8.65 -7.48 3.30
N GLN A 32 8.22 -6.89 2.17
CA GLN A 32 9.04 -5.90 1.45
C GLN A 32 9.25 -4.62 2.24
N VAL A 33 8.32 -4.26 3.13
CA VAL A 33 8.39 -3.05 3.94
C VAL A 33 9.22 -3.25 5.20
N TYR A 34 9.13 -4.43 5.82
CA TYR A 34 9.71 -4.68 7.14
C TYR A 34 10.93 -5.61 7.13
N GLU A 35 11.09 -6.45 6.10
CA GLU A 35 12.13 -7.48 6.04
C GLU A 35 13.19 -7.18 4.97
N LYS A 36 14.37 -7.79 5.12
CA LYS A 36 15.47 -7.65 4.15
C LYS A 36 15.45 -8.70 3.05
N CYS A 37 14.79 -9.84 3.27
CA CYS A 37 14.75 -10.96 2.34
C CYS A 37 13.30 -11.26 1.98
N TYR A 38 13.02 -11.40 0.68
CA TYR A 38 11.71 -11.77 0.18
C TYR A 38 11.87 -12.66 -1.07
N ASN A 39 10.78 -13.27 -1.51
CA ASN A 39 10.75 -14.17 -2.67
C ASN A 39 9.66 -13.73 -3.67
N GLN A 40 9.38 -14.53 -4.68
CA GLN A 40 8.39 -14.22 -5.73
C GLN A 40 6.94 -14.05 -5.21
N LYS A 41 6.63 -14.42 -3.95
CA LYS A 41 5.29 -14.23 -3.37
C LYS A 41 4.95 -12.75 -3.16
N VAL A 42 5.93 -11.86 -3.22
CA VAL A 42 5.70 -10.41 -3.17
C VAL A 42 4.93 -9.92 -4.41
N ASP A 43 5.17 -10.53 -5.56
CA ASP A 43 4.48 -10.19 -6.81
C ASP A 43 3.02 -10.66 -6.76
N ILE A 44 2.76 -11.80 -6.10
CA ILE A 44 1.40 -12.29 -5.85
C ILE A 44 0.61 -11.33 -4.96
N TYR A 45 1.27 -10.73 -3.96
CA TYR A 45 0.63 -9.70 -3.13
C TYR A 45 0.32 -8.44 -3.94
N ALA A 46 1.29 -7.95 -4.72
CA ALA A 46 1.09 -6.79 -5.59
C ALA A 46 -0.06 -7.02 -6.58
N LEU A 47 -0.14 -8.23 -7.15
CA LEU A 47 -1.25 -8.66 -8.02
C LEU A 47 -2.61 -8.54 -7.33
N GLY A 48 -2.73 -8.93 -6.05
CA GLY A 48 -3.97 -8.80 -5.29
C GLY A 48 -4.44 -7.34 -5.16
N ILE A 49 -3.52 -6.41 -4.90
CA ILE A 49 -3.83 -4.98 -4.80
C ILE A 49 -4.25 -4.43 -6.17
N ILE A 50 -3.50 -4.77 -7.23
CA ILE A 50 -3.81 -4.34 -8.60
C ILE A 50 -5.17 -4.90 -9.05
N LEU A 51 -5.46 -6.17 -8.75
CA LEU A 51 -6.72 -6.80 -9.12
C LEU A 51 -7.91 -6.09 -8.44
N TYR A 52 -7.80 -5.73 -7.17
CA TYR A 52 -8.82 -4.94 -6.49
C TYR A 52 -9.02 -3.57 -7.17
N GLU A 53 -7.92 -2.87 -7.50
CA GLU A 53 -7.96 -1.58 -8.18
C GLU A 53 -8.61 -1.64 -9.56
N LEU A 54 -8.38 -2.73 -10.31
CA LEU A 54 -9.01 -2.96 -11.62
C LEU A 54 -10.51 -3.26 -11.52
N LEU A 55 -10.94 -3.99 -10.49
CA LEU A 55 -12.32 -4.44 -10.31
C LEU A 55 -13.20 -3.43 -9.56
N HIS A 56 -12.59 -2.42 -8.94
CA HIS A 56 -13.25 -1.40 -8.14
C HIS A 56 -12.80 0.01 -8.56
N PRO A 57 -13.41 0.59 -9.62
CA PRO A 57 -13.10 1.93 -10.08
C PRO A 57 -13.32 2.98 -8.99
N MET A 58 -12.32 3.80 -8.74
CA MET A 58 -12.35 4.85 -7.70
C MET A 58 -12.44 6.22 -8.36
N GLY A 59 -13.38 7.06 -7.89
CA GLY A 59 -13.64 8.36 -8.50
C GLY A 59 -12.55 9.39 -8.21
N THR A 60 -11.81 9.21 -7.11
CA THR A 60 -10.76 10.13 -6.69
C THR A 60 -9.50 9.42 -6.20
N GLY A 61 -8.36 10.10 -6.26
CA GLY A 61 -7.10 9.61 -5.71
C GLY A 61 -7.14 9.40 -4.18
N MET A 62 -7.96 10.16 -3.45
CA MET A 62 -8.10 10.02 -2.00
C MET A 62 -8.90 8.77 -1.62
N GLU A 63 -10.00 8.49 -2.33
CA GLU A 63 -10.74 7.22 -2.17
C GLU A 63 -9.83 6.04 -2.44
N ARG A 64 -9.04 6.13 -3.52
CA ARG A 64 -8.04 5.12 -3.85
C ARG A 64 -7.05 4.86 -2.74
N ILE A 65 -6.40 5.91 -2.23
CA ILE A 65 -5.44 5.76 -1.12
C ILE A 65 -6.13 5.12 0.09
N LYS A 66 -7.33 5.60 0.47
CA LYS A 66 -8.06 5.08 1.62
C LYS A 66 -8.39 3.59 1.47
N LEU A 67 -8.95 3.19 0.33
CA LEU A 67 -9.38 1.82 0.09
C LEU A 67 -8.18 0.87 -0.03
N LEU A 68 -7.15 1.25 -0.79
CA LEU A 68 -5.95 0.42 -0.94
C LEU A 68 -5.17 0.30 0.39
N SER A 69 -5.08 1.38 1.18
CA SER A 69 -4.46 1.31 2.51
C SER A 69 -5.24 0.39 3.46
N ASN A 70 -6.57 0.47 3.49
CA ASN A 70 -7.39 -0.43 4.31
C ASN A 70 -7.21 -1.89 3.90
N LEU A 71 -7.23 -2.17 2.60
CA LEU A 71 -7.03 -3.51 2.08
C LEU A 71 -5.63 -4.04 2.43
N ARG A 72 -4.59 -3.23 2.24
CA ARG A 72 -3.20 -3.61 2.53
C ARG A 72 -2.96 -3.85 4.02
N GLU A 73 -3.44 -2.96 4.88
CA GLU A 73 -3.11 -2.96 6.31
C GLU A 73 -4.02 -3.86 7.14
N ARG A 74 -5.27 -4.07 6.67
CA ARG A 74 -6.30 -4.77 7.45
C ARG A 74 -6.96 -5.93 6.70
N ASN A 75 -6.64 -6.12 5.42
CA ASN A 75 -7.35 -7.05 4.54
C ASN A 75 -8.87 -6.76 4.54
N GLU A 76 -9.24 -5.47 4.54
CA GLU A 76 -10.61 -5.01 4.58
C GLU A 76 -11.00 -4.39 3.23
N PHE A 77 -12.09 -4.89 2.66
CA PHE A 77 -12.75 -4.29 1.50
C PHE A 77 -13.85 -3.37 2.01
N ASP A 78 -14.30 -2.43 1.17
CA ASP A 78 -15.57 -1.80 1.48
C ASP A 78 -16.74 -2.79 1.34
N ASN A 79 -17.85 -2.45 2.00
CA ASN A 79 -19.03 -3.31 2.04
C ASN A 79 -19.60 -3.55 0.64
N THR A 80 -19.52 -2.54 -0.24
CA THR A 80 -20.01 -2.62 -1.63
C THR A 80 -19.28 -3.68 -2.42
N PHE A 81 -17.94 -3.70 -2.41
CA PHE A 81 -17.17 -4.65 -3.19
C PHE A 81 -17.37 -6.09 -2.73
N SER A 82 -17.37 -6.33 -1.41
CA SER A 82 -17.53 -7.70 -0.88
C SER A 82 -18.92 -8.27 -1.16
N MET A 83 -19.95 -7.42 -1.22
CA MET A 83 -21.31 -7.83 -1.55
C MET A 83 -21.49 -8.07 -3.05
N ASP A 84 -20.91 -7.20 -3.89
CA ASP A 84 -21.07 -7.28 -5.35
C ASP A 84 -20.19 -8.36 -5.97
N LYS A 85 -19.01 -8.62 -5.40
CA LYS A 85 -17.95 -9.49 -5.95
C LYS A 85 -17.36 -10.41 -4.88
N PRO A 86 -18.17 -11.30 -4.26
CA PRO A 86 -17.71 -12.11 -3.13
C PRO A 86 -16.64 -13.14 -3.52
N VAL A 87 -16.67 -13.65 -4.76
CA VAL A 87 -15.69 -14.63 -5.26
C VAL A 87 -14.33 -13.95 -5.45
N GLU A 88 -14.32 -12.80 -6.11
CA GLU A 88 -13.11 -12.01 -6.34
C GLU A 88 -12.55 -11.47 -5.04
N ALA A 89 -13.41 -11.04 -4.09
CA ALA A 89 -12.96 -10.64 -2.76
C ALA A 89 -12.24 -11.80 -2.04
N ASN A 90 -12.77 -13.02 -2.08
CA ASN A 90 -12.11 -14.19 -1.48
C ASN A 90 -10.79 -14.53 -2.18
N PHE A 91 -10.75 -14.43 -3.51
CA PHE A 91 -9.52 -14.66 -4.27
C PHE A 91 -8.45 -13.61 -3.93
N ILE A 92 -8.80 -12.33 -3.91
CA ILE A 92 -7.91 -11.24 -3.51
C ILE A 92 -7.41 -11.46 -2.07
N ARG A 93 -8.26 -11.88 -1.12
CA ARG A 93 -7.83 -12.20 0.25
C ARG A 93 -6.74 -13.28 0.29
N TRP A 94 -6.83 -14.28 -0.58
CA TRP A 94 -5.83 -15.35 -0.68
C TRP A 94 -4.50 -14.83 -1.25
N LEU A 95 -4.55 -13.96 -2.25
CA LEU A 95 -3.36 -13.27 -2.79
C LEU A 95 -2.70 -12.37 -1.74
N LEU A 96 -3.49 -11.75 -0.86
CA LEU A 96 -3.04 -10.78 0.14
C LEU A 96 -2.72 -11.37 1.52
N CYS A 97 -2.61 -12.70 1.66
CA CYS A 97 -2.26 -13.32 2.94
C CYS A 97 -0.96 -12.72 3.52
N SER A 98 -0.99 -12.28 4.78
CA SER A 98 0.18 -11.68 5.44
C SER A 98 1.36 -12.65 5.52
N ASN A 99 1.09 -13.94 5.70
CA ASN A 99 2.11 -14.98 5.60
C ASN A 99 2.33 -15.35 4.11
N PRO A 100 3.51 -15.09 3.53
CA PRO A 100 3.77 -15.33 2.11
C PRO A 100 3.65 -16.81 1.71
N LYS A 101 3.84 -17.74 2.67
CA LYS A 101 3.71 -19.18 2.44
C LYS A 101 2.26 -19.64 2.22
N GLN A 102 1.29 -18.83 2.62
CA GLN A 102 -0.15 -19.12 2.46
C GLN A 102 -0.73 -18.50 1.19
N ARG A 103 -0.02 -17.58 0.55
CA ARG A 103 -0.39 -17.06 -0.77
C ARG A 103 -0.22 -18.16 -1.83
N PRO A 104 -0.95 -18.14 -2.94
CA PRO A 104 -0.75 -19.08 -4.03
C PRO A 104 0.58 -18.89 -4.76
N LEU A 105 0.99 -19.91 -5.50
CA LEU A 105 1.94 -19.79 -6.60
C LEU A 105 1.20 -19.33 -7.87
N ALA A 106 1.93 -18.73 -8.81
CA ALA A 106 1.33 -18.23 -10.04
C ALA A 106 0.70 -19.35 -10.88
N GLU A 107 1.17 -20.59 -10.73
CA GLU A 107 0.69 -21.76 -11.45
C GLU A 107 -0.54 -22.43 -10.80
N GLU A 108 -0.99 -21.96 -9.63
CA GLU A 108 -2.07 -22.58 -8.85
C GLU A 108 -3.47 -22.03 -9.20
N PHE A 109 -3.57 -21.07 -10.12
CA PHE A 109 -4.83 -20.45 -10.52
C PHE A 109 -4.90 -20.16 -12.02
#